data_AF-A0A3M8CXN6-F1
#
_entry.id   AF-A0A3M8CXN6-F1
#
_cell.length_a   1.000
_cell.length_b   1.000
_cell.length_c   1.000
_cell.angle_alpha   90.00
_cell.angle_beta   90.00
_cell.angle_gamma   90.00
#
_symmetry.space_group_name_H-M   'P 1'
#
loop_
_entity.id
_entity.type
_entity.pdbx_description
1 polymer ?
#
loop_
_entity_poly.entity_id
_entity_poly.type
_entity_poly.pdbx_seq_one_letter_code
_entity_poly.pdbx_strand_id
1 'polypeptide(L)'
;MEKHLEEVSATLAEVELLRKIPGIGDQLAAGIGDARQFTSAKQLVAYVGLDPGVYSSGKFTATSNRITKRGSKRLRRALYLAVQCGLRRGINSRIKHYYDKKRGHILQGGCDRLRGSVKNFV
;
A
#
# COMPACT_ATOMS: atom_id res chain seq x y z
N MET A 1 -10.18 15.43 13.60
CA MET A 1 -9.44 14.61 12.62
C MET A 1 -10.36 13.57 11.99
N GLU A 2 -11.00 12.68 12.78
CA GLU A 2 -12.00 11.73 12.22
C GLU A 2 -13.20 12.47 11.58
N LYS A 3 -13.76 13.47 12.26
CA LYS A 3 -14.81 14.34 11.67
C LYS A 3 -14.44 14.98 10.33
N HIS A 4 -13.18 15.40 10.16
CA HIS A 4 -12.71 16.01 8.91
C HIS A 4 -12.55 14.96 7.80
N LEU A 5 -12.24 13.70 8.14
CA LEU A 5 -12.23 12.61 7.17
C LEU A 5 -13.66 12.22 6.77
N GLU A 6 -14.63 12.24 7.70
CA GLU A 6 -16.05 12.04 7.41
C GLU A 6 -16.61 13.14 6.49
N GLU A 7 -16.25 14.40 6.73
CA GLU A 7 -16.68 15.53 5.91
C GLU A 7 -16.08 15.46 4.49
N VAL A 8 -14.81 15.06 4.38
CA VAL A 8 -14.15 14.86 3.08
C VAL A 8 -14.69 13.61 2.37
N SER A 9 -15.08 12.57 3.12
CA SER A 9 -15.65 11.35 2.53
C SER A 9 -17.03 11.58 1.92
N ALA A 10 -17.83 12.46 2.53
CA ALA A 10 -19.18 12.79 2.06
C ALA A 10 -19.20 13.77 0.87
N THR A 11 -18.12 14.52 0.65
CA THR A 11 -18.06 15.59 -0.35
C THR A 11 -17.43 15.18 -1.68
N LEU A 12 -16.66 14.09 -1.70
CA LEU A 12 -15.91 13.64 -2.88
C LEU A 12 -16.48 12.33 -3.45
N ALA A 13 -17.04 12.38 -4.67
CA ALA A 13 -17.56 11.19 -5.35
C ALA A 13 -16.48 10.12 -5.61
N GLU A 14 -15.21 10.51 -5.64
CA GLU A 14 -14.07 9.62 -5.82
C GLU A 14 -13.87 8.69 -4.64
N VAL A 15 -14.30 9.10 -3.44
CA VAL A 15 -14.26 8.26 -2.23
C VAL A 15 -15.17 7.05 -2.43
N GLU A 16 -16.32 7.21 -3.10
CA GLU A 16 -17.19 6.08 -3.43
C GLU A 16 -16.56 5.11 -4.42
N LEU A 17 -15.80 5.60 -5.41
CA LEU A 17 -15.05 4.74 -6.34
C LEU A 17 -13.97 3.94 -5.61
N LEU A 18 -13.26 4.56 -4.67
CA LEU A 18 -12.27 3.88 -3.84
C LEU A 18 -12.92 2.83 -2.92
N ARG A 19 -14.11 3.09 -2.37
CA ARG A 19 -14.88 2.13 -1.54
C ARG A 19 -15.28 0.87 -2.29
N LYS A 20 -15.46 0.93 -3.63
CA LYS A 20 -15.77 -0.26 -4.44
C LYS A 20 -14.64 -1.29 -4.46
N ILE A 21 -13.42 -0.92 -4.04
CA ILE A 21 -12.29 -1.85 -3.93
C ILE A 21 -12.43 -2.61 -2.60
N PRO A 22 -12.65 -3.94 -2.62
CA PRO A 22 -12.77 -4.72 -1.40
C PRO A 22 -11.51 -4.59 -0.54
N GLY A 23 -11.68 -4.10 0.69
CA GLY A 23 -10.61 -3.83 1.65
C GLY A 23 -10.31 -2.34 1.86
N ILE A 24 -10.82 -1.44 1.01
CA ILE A 24 -10.69 0.02 1.18
C ILE A 24 -11.94 0.55 1.90
N GLY A 25 -11.77 1.04 3.13
CA GLY A 25 -12.83 1.69 3.90
C GLY A 25 -12.77 3.22 3.83
N ASP A 26 -13.78 3.86 4.40
CA ASP A 26 -14.02 5.32 4.32
C ASP A 26 -12.83 6.13 4.83
N GLN A 27 -12.22 5.69 5.93
CA GLN A 27 -11.05 6.33 6.50
C GLN A 27 -9.84 6.31 5.54
N LEU A 28 -9.74 5.28 4.71
CA LEU A 28 -8.65 5.13 3.76
C LEU A 28 -8.89 5.95 2.51
N ALA A 29 -10.13 5.91 2.00
CA ALA A 29 -10.55 6.70 0.85
C ALA A 29 -10.45 8.20 1.15
N ALA A 30 -10.95 8.65 2.31
CA ALA A 30 -10.83 10.04 2.75
C ALA A 30 -9.39 10.45 3.07
N GLY A 31 -8.55 9.52 3.54
CA GLY A 31 -7.13 9.78 3.76
C GLY A 31 -6.32 9.95 2.47
N ILE A 32 -6.83 9.44 1.33
CA ILE A 32 -6.29 9.69 -0.01
C ILE A 32 -6.87 10.99 -0.58
N GLY A 33 -8.14 11.28 -0.29
CA GLY A 33 -8.85 12.47 -0.76
C GLY A 33 -9.11 12.41 -2.28
N ASP A 34 -8.94 13.54 -2.97
CA ASP A 34 -9.11 13.60 -4.42
C ASP A 34 -7.99 12.81 -5.12
N ALA A 35 -8.37 11.73 -5.80
CA ALA A 35 -7.42 10.89 -6.53
C ALA A 35 -6.82 11.59 -7.77
N ARG A 36 -7.44 12.66 -8.28
CA ARG A 36 -6.99 13.42 -9.47
C ARG A 36 -5.77 14.29 -9.20
N GLN A 37 -5.46 14.56 -7.93
CA GLN A 37 -4.21 15.27 -7.57
C GLN A 37 -2.95 14.46 -7.92
N PHE A 38 -3.10 13.16 -8.21
CA PHE A 38 -2.02 12.28 -8.61
C PHE A 38 -2.06 12.04 -10.13
N THR A 39 -1.04 12.48 -10.84
CA THR A 39 -0.83 12.22 -12.28
C THR A 39 -0.53 10.75 -12.56
N SER A 40 -0.03 10.00 -11.56
CA SER A 40 0.34 8.60 -11.71
C SER A 40 0.18 7.82 -10.41
N ALA A 41 -0.11 6.51 -10.52
CA ALA A 41 -0.11 5.59 -9.39
C ALA A 41 1.20 5.63 -8.58
N LYS A 42 2.34 5.92 -9.22
CA LYS A 42 3.63 6.06 -8.51
C LYS A 42 3.64 7.26 -7.55
N GLN A 43 2.99 8.36 -7.91
CA GLN A 43 2.90 9.54 -7.05
C GLN A 43 2.03 9.25 -5.83
N LEU A 44 0.90 8.55 -6.02
CA LEU A 44 0.09 8.08 -4.89
C LEU A 44 0.91 7.19 -3.94
N VAL A 45 1.65 6.21 -4.49
CA VAL A 45 2.51 5.31 -3.71
C VAL A 45 3.59 6.08 -2.92
N ALA A 46 4.19 7.11 -3.51
CA ALA A 46 5.16 7.97 -2.83
C ALA A 46 4.50 8.85 -1.75
N TYR A 47 3.30 9.38 -2.02
CA TYR A 47 2.52 10.19 -1.08
C TYR A 47 2.15 9.40 0.18
N VAL A 48 1.70 8.15 0.02
CA VAL A 48 1.41 7.26 1.16
C VAL A 48 2.67 6.69 1.81
N GLY A 49 3.83 6.79 1.13
CA GLY A 49 5.12 6.29 1.59
C GLY A 49 5.21 4.77 1.59
N LEU A 50 4.72 4.13 0.52
CA LEU A 50 4.85 2.69 0.25
C LEU A 50 5.94 2.38 -0.79
N ASP A 51 6.61 3.41 -1.32
CA ASP A 51 7.78 3.26 -2.19
C ASP A 51 9.02 2.84 -1.39
N PRO A 52 9.95 2.06 -1.98
CA PRO A 52 11.23 1.79 -1.35
C PRO A 52 12.05 3.08 -1.27
N GLY A 53 12.73 3.31 -0.14
CA GLY A 53 13.70 4.38 -0.03
C GLY A 53 14.84 4.21 -1.03
N VAL A 54 15.47 5.31 -1.39
CA VAL A 54 16.73 5.29 -2.15
C VAL A 54 17.84 5.63 -1.17
N TYR A 55 18.74 4.68 -0.93
CA TYR A 55 19.98 4.93 -0.19
C TYR A 55 21.15 4.81 -1.16
N SER A 56 21.74 5.96 -1.51
CA SER A 56 22.93 6.04 -2.35
C SER A 56 23.96 6.96 -1.71
N SER A 57 25.17 6.48 -1.48
CA SER A 57 26.28 7.24 -0.87
C SER A 57 27.43 7.50 -1.87
N GLY A 58 27.10 7.69 -3.15
CA GLY A 58 28.07 7.96 -4.22
C GLY A 58 28.82 6.72 -4.70
N LYS A 59 29.35 5.89 -3.79
CA LYS A 59 30.05 4.62 -4.11
C LYS A 59 29.17 3.37 -3.98
N PHE A 60 27.99 3.50 -3.39
CA PHE A 60 27.11 2.38 -3.09
C PHE A 60 25.66 2.79 -3.28
N THR A 61 24.92 1.99 -4.05
CA THR A 61 23.47 2.09 -4.17
C THR A 61 22.88 0.80 -3.63
N ALA A 62 22.10 0.90 -2.56
CA ALA A 62 21.53 -0.27 -1.92
C ALA A 62 20.40 -0.89 -2.77
N THR A 63 20.54 -2.17 -3.11
CA THR A 63 19.58 -2.95 -3.92
C THR A 63 18.31 -3.34 -3.15
N SER A 64 18.36 -3.34 -1.82
CA SER A 64 17.24 -3.66 -0.94
C SER A 64 17.05 -2.59 0.13
N ASN A 65 16.04 -1.74 -0.04
CA ASN A 65 15.76 -0.63 0.85
C ASN A 65 14.44 -0.79 1.61
N ARG A 66 14.38 -0.19 2.81
CA ARG A 66 13.13 -0.07 3.57
C ARG A 66 12.19 0.92 2.90
N ILE A 67 10.88 0.74 3.09
CA ILE A 67 9.87 1.69 2.61
C ILE A 67 10.11 3.10 3.16
N THR A 68 9.77 4.13 2.38
CA THR A 68 9.96 5.51 2.80
C THR A 68 9.04 5.88 3.96
N LYS A 69 9.52 6.79 4.81
CA LYS A 69 8.73 7.41 5.89
C LYS A 69 8.11 8.75 5.49
N ARG A 70 8.11 9.11 4.20
CA ARG A 70 7.65 10.41 3.69
C ARG A 70 6.15 10.63 3.88
N GLY A 71 5.35 9.55 3.71
CA GLY A 71 3.90 9.58 3.92
C GLY A 71 3.43 9.32 5.35
N SER A 72 2.15 9.59 5.60
CA SER A 72 1.50 9.42 6.91
C SER A 72 1.64 8.01 7.49
N LYS A 73 2.11 7.91 8.75
CA LYS A 73 2.19 6.63 9.49
C LYS A 73 0.83 5.93 9.58
N ARG A 74 -0.25 6.69 9.77
CA ARG A 74 -1.61 6.17 9.87
C ARG A 74 -2.08 5.60 8.53
N LEU A 75 -1.91 6.36 7.44
CA LEU A 75 -2.34 5.95 6.10
C LEU A 75 -1.60 4.70 5.64
N ARG A 76 -0.28 4.65 5.85
CA ARG A 76 0.54 3.47 5.56
C ARG A 76 0.07 2.23 6.32
N ARG A 77 -0.21 2.37 7.63
CA ARG A 77 -0.73 1.26 8.46
C ARG A 77 -2.11 0.81 8.00
N ALA A 78 -2.99 1.75 7.68
CA ALA A 78 -4.34 1.43 7.27
C ALA A 78 -4.35 0.72 5.90
N LEU A 79 -3.51 1.15 4.94
CA LEU A 79 -3.34 0.47 3.64
C LEU A 79 -2.78 -0.95 3.80
N TYR A 80 -1.81 -1.12 4.70
CA TYR A 80 -1.29 -2.45 5.04
C TYR A 80 -2.38 -3.37 5.57
N LEU A 81 -3.20 -2.89 6.52
CA LEU A 81 -4.30 -3.68 7.08
C LEU A 81 -5.39 -3.97 6.05
N ALA A 82 -5.72 -3.00 5.19
CA ALA A 82 -6.67 -3.15 4.09
C ALA A 82 -6.30 -4.33 3.17
N VAL A 83 -5.05 -4.37 2.71
CA VAL A 83 -4.54 -5.47 1.87
C VAL A 83 -4.61 -6.81 2.61
N GLN A 84 -4.28 -6.82 3.89
CA GLN A 84 -4.26 -8.04 4.70
C GLN A 84 -5.64 -8.62 4.97
N CYS A 85 -6.62 -7.75 5.22
CA CYS A 85 -8.02 -8.15 5.26
C CYS A 85 -8.46 -8.73 3.92
N GLY A 86 -8.07 -8.10 2.80
CA GLY A 86 -8.36 -8.60 1.45
C GLY A 86 -7.74 -9.97 1.14
N LEU A 87 -6.57 -10.26 1.69
CA LEU A 87 -5.85 -11.53 1.51
C LEU A 87 -6.38 -12.67 2.39
N ARG A 88 -6.70 -12.40 3.67
CA ARG A 88 -7.01 -13.43 4.70
C ARG A 88 -8.12 -14.42 4.31
N ARG A 89 -9.09 -14.00 3.50
CA ARG A 89 -10.20 -14.86 3.04
C ARG A 89 -10.32 -14.91 1.52
N GLY A 90 -9.32 -14.42 0.77
CA GLY A 90 -9.40 -14.32 -0.69
C GLY A 90 -10.54 -13.43 -1.18
N ILE A 91 -11.01 -12.49 -0.35
CA ILE A 91 -12.12 -11.56 -0.65
C ILE A 91 -11.87 -10.82 -1.96
N ASN A 92 -10.59 -10.51 -2.22
CA ASN A 92 -10.16 -9.89 -3.45
C ASN A 92 -9.25 -10.83 -4.25
N SER A 93 -9.85 -11.58 -5.19
CA SER A 93 -9.15 -12.53 -6.05
C SER A 93 -8.04 -11.89 -6.89
N ARG A 94 -8.22 -10.63 -7.31
CA ARG A 94 -7.21 -9.85 -8.05
C ARG A 94 -5.99 -9.55 -7.20
N ILE A 95 -6.18 -9.05 -5.98
CA ILE A 95 -5.09 -8.77 -5.03
C ILE A 95 -4.39 -10.07 -4.65
N LYS A 96 -5.15 -11.14 -4.37
CA LYS A 96 -4.59 -12.46 -4.05
C LYS A 96 -3.73 -13.00 -5.20
N HIS A 97 -4.23 -12.98 -6.42
CA HIS A 97 -3.48 -13.45 -7.59
C HIS A 97 -2.18 -12.65 -7.79
N TYR A 98 -2.23 -11.33 -7.67
CA TYR A 98 -1.04 -10.48 -7.75
C TYR A 98 -0.03 -10.79 -6.64
N TYR A 99 -0.52 -10.97 -5.41
CA TYR A 99 0.30 -11.30 -4.23
C TYR A 99 0.99 -12.66 -4.40
N ASP A 100 0.25 -13.69 -4.81
CA ASP A 100 0.77 -15.03 -5.04
C ASP A 100 1.82 -15.03 -6.16
N LYS A 101 1.56 -14.32 -7.28
CA LYS A 101 2.53 -14.16 -8.37
C LYS A 101 3.82 -13.49 -7.88
N LYS A 102 3.72 -12.39 -7.13
CA LYS A 102 4.90 -11.68 -6.60
C LYS A 102 5.66 -12.53 -5.58
N ARG A 103 4.96 -13.32 -4.74
CA ARG A 103 5.60 -14.30 -3.85
C ARG A 103 6.35 -15.37 -4.63
N GLY A 104 5.75 -15.92 -5.69
CA GLY A 104 6.42 -16.89 -6.56
C GLY A 104 7.72 -16.35 -7.17
N HIS A 105 7.71 -15.12 -7.69
CA HIS A 105 8.92 -14.46 -8.20
C HIS A 105 10.00 -14.26 -7.14
N ILE A 106 9.62 -13.88 -5.91
CA ILE A 106 10.58 -13.70 -4.80
C ILE A 106 11.20 -15.05 -4.40
N LEU A 107 10.43 -16.14 -4.45
CA LEU A 107 10.91 -17.49 -4.13
C LEU A 107 11.82 -18.06 -5.22
N GLN A 108 11.61 -17.73 -6.50
CA GLN A 108 12.45 -18.15 -7.62
C GLN A 108 13.71 -17.30 -7.79
N GLY A 109 13.73 -16.05 -7.31
CA GLY A 109 14.83 -15.09 -7.51
C GLY A 109 16.01 -15.17 -6.53
N GLY A 110 16.12 -16.20 -5.69
CA GLY A 110 17.33 -16.45 -4.88
C GLY A 110 17.66 -15.40 -3.80
N CYS A 111 16.68 -14.66 -3.25
CA CYS A 111 16.91 -13.82 -2.07
C CYS A 111 16.51 -14.54 -0.78
N ASP A 112 17.43 -15.34 -0.26
CA ASP A 112 17.28 -16.20 0.92
C ASP A 112 16.84 -15.48 2.21
N ARG A 113 16.93 -14.15 2.26
CA ARG A 113 16.64 -13.32 3.43
C ARG A 113 15.14 -13.02 3.64
N LEU A 114 14.31 -13.17 2.61
CA LEU A 114 12.86 -12.95 2.73
C LEU A 114 12.10 -14.20 3.18
N ARG A 115 12.71 -15.40 3.14
CA ARG A 115 12.07 -16.67 3.54
C ARG A 115 11.54 -16.68 4.98
N GLY A 116 12.16 -15.91 5.90
CA GLY A 116 11.71 -15.77 7.29
C GLY A 116 10.63 -14.70 7.52
N SER A 117 10.52 -13.69 6.66
CA SER A 117 9.63 -12.55 6.89
C SER A 117 8.21 -12.78 6.33
N VAL A 118 8.07 -13.60 5.29
CA VAL A 118 6.76 -13.99 4.74
C VAL A 118 6.03 -15.08 5.53
N LYS A 119 6.69 -15.73 6.50
CA LYS A 119 6.06 -16.69 7.43
C LYS A 119 5.40 -16.03 8.64
N ASN A 120 5.79 -14.80 8.99
CA ASN A 120 5.29 -14.07 10.16
C ASN A 120 4.23 -13.03 9.80
N PHE A 121 3.51 -13.25 8.70
CA PHE A 121 2.44 -12.38 8.24
C PHE A 121 1.13 -13.16 8.01
N VAL A 122 0.91 -14.17 8.84
CA VAL A 122 -0.40 -14.77 9.11
C VAL A 122 -0.57 -14.73 10.62
#